data_AF-A0A2V6RXY1-F1
#
_entry.id   AF-A0A2V6RXY1-F1
#
_cell.length_a   1.000
_cell.length_b   1.000
_cell.length_c   1.000
_cell.angle_alpha   90.00
_cell.angle_beta   90.00
_cell.angle_gamma   90.00
#
_symmetry.space_group_name_H-M   'P 1'
#
loop_
_entity.id
_entity.type
_entity.pdbx_description
1 polymer ?
#
loop_
_entity_poly.entity_id
_entity_poly.type
_entity_poly.pdbx_seq_one_letter_code
_entity_poly.pdbx_strand_id
1 'polypeptide(L)'
;MDLLEAKSRIAEALVESIFRRARYEVRPYRQEALPLRFGREDFSPDFLVSPAPGRASDGEFLVEVKYRPSIEQFVSVENQRGERSAFFMARRHWPTLYFVLVTERPETGRSCFQALSLAALRTGEPIRTVDIAELKELRIFRHNIEDHEQLIRRIFTLLSGATV
;
A
#
# COMPACT_ATOMS: atom_id res chain seq x y z
N MET A 1 21.49 1.79 6.09
CA MET A 1 20.30 1.84 5.23
C MET A 1 20.66 1.22 3.91
N ASP A 2 20.07 0.07 3.59
CA ASP A 2 20.24 -0.53 2.26
C ASP A 2 19.30 0.15 1.23
N LEU A 3 19.53 -0.09 -0.07
CA LEU A 3 18.72 0.54 -1.12
C LEU A 3 17.23 0.14 -1.03
N LEU A 4 16.95 -1.09 -0.60
CA LEU A 4 15.58 -1.58 -0.47
C LEU A 4 14.85 -0.89 0.67
N GLU A 5 15.50 -0.69 1.81
CA GLU A 5 15.02 0.06 2.96
C GLU A 5 14.74 1.52 2.58
N ALA A 6 15.64 2.15 1.82
CA ALA A 6 15.42 3.50 1.30
C ALA A 6 14.17 3.57 0.40
N LYS A 7 14.02 2.60 -0.53
CA LYS A 7 12.84 2.51 -1.41
C LYS A 7 11.55 2.29 -0.62
N SER A 8 11.57 1.45 0.42
CA SER A 8 10.43 1.23 1.30
C SER A 8 9.98 2.51 2.01
N ARG A 9 10.91 3.25 2.62
CA ARG A 9 10.59 4.51 3.31
C ARG A 9 10.06 5.59 2.36
N ILE A 10 10.58 5.63 1.13
CA ILE A 10 10.09 6.55 0.10
C ILE A 10 8.69 6.13 -0.36
N ALA A 11 8.44 4.83 -0.55
CA ALA A 11 7.11 4.33 -0.89
C ALA A 11 6.07 4.73 0.18
N GLU A 12 6.38 4.55 1.47
CA GLU A 12 5.55 5.00 2.59
C GLU A 12 5.25 6.50 2.50
N ALA A 13 6.28 7.33 2.35
CA ALA A 13 6.14 8.79 2.28
C ALA A 13 5.32 9.25 1.06
N LEU A 14 5.44 8.56 -0.09
CA LEU A 14 4.66 8.87 -1.28
C LEU A 14 3.19 8.50 -1.11
N VAL A 15 2.89 7.35 -0.48
CA VAL A 15 1.50 6.97 -0.17
C VAL A 15 0.89 7.94 0.83
N GLU A 16 1.62 8.33 1.88
CA GLU A 16 1.20 9.38 2.81
C GLU A 16 0.87 10.69 2.07
N SER A 17 1.72 11.11 1.13
CA SER A 17 1.50 12.29 0.29
C SER A 17 0.25 12.16 -0.60
N ILE A 18 0.00 10.98 -1.19
CA ILE A 18 -1.21 10.70 -1.97
C ILE A 18 -2.46 10.93 -1.13
N PHE A 19 -2.52 10.36 0.07
CA PHE A 19 -3.66 10.52 0.98
C PHE A 19 -3.83 11.97 1.43
N ARG A 20 -2.74 12.67 1.78
CA ARG A 20 -2.80 14.10 2.15
C ARG A 20 -3.33 14.97 1.01
N ARG A 21 -2.88 14.76 -0.23
CA ARG A 21 -3.40 15.49 -1.39
C ARG A 21 -4.87 15.21 -1.66
N ALA A 22 -5.34 14.00 -1.34
CA ALA A 22 -6.75 13.65 -1.37
C ALA A 22 -7.57 14.28 -0.23
N ARG A 23 -6.99 15.13 0.64
CA ARG A 23 -7.63 15.76 1.81
C ARG A 23 -7.95 14.77 2.94
N TYR A 24 -7.06 13.82 3.17
CA TYR A 24 -7.06 13.06 4.42
C TYR A 24 -6.07 13.66 5.42
N GLU A 25 -6.39 13.57 6.70
CA GLU A 25 -5.40 13.59 7.76
C GLU A 25 -4.73 12.22 7.83
N VAL A 26 -3.40 12.21 7.94
CA VAL A 26 -2.60 10.97 8.03
C VAL A 26 -1.77 11.03 9.29
N ARG A 27 -1.90 10.02 10.14
CA ARG A 27 -1.17 9.90 11.40
C ARG A 27 -0.47 8.54 11.45
N PRO A 28 0.78 8.45 11.95
CA PRO A 28 1.42 7.16 12.20
C PRO A 28 0.52 6.30 13.08
N TYR A 29 0.33 5.04 12.69
CA TYR A 29 -0.41 4.12 13.53
C TYR A 29 0.49 3.69 14.68
N ARG A 30 0.03 3.91 15.91
CA ARG A 30 0.71 3.46 17.12
C ARG A 30 -0.08 2.32 17.70
N GLN A 31 0.47 1.11 17.61
CA GLN A 31 -0.12 -0.04 18.28
C GLN A 31 0.19 0.04 19.78
N GLU A 32 -0.83 -0.05 20.62
CA GLU A 32 -0.65 -0.13 22.08
C GLU A 32 -0.17 -1.53 22.52
N ALA A 33 -0.34 -2.55 21.67
CA ALA A 33 0.10 -3.92 21.88
C ALA A 33 1.33 -4.28 21.03
N LEU A 34 2.01 -5.38 21.38
CA LEU A 34 3.17 -5.89 20.65
C LEU A 34 2.81 -6.15 19.17
N PRO A 35 3.70 -5.79 18.22
CA PRO A 35 3.46 -6.02 16.80
C PRO A 35 3.32 -7.50 16.49
N LEU A 36 2.48 -7.83 15.52
CA LEU A 36 2.26 -9.22 15.14
C LEU A 36 3.44 -9.72 14.33
N ARG A 37 4.01 -10.84 14.74
CA ARG A 37 5.05 -11.51 13.96
C ARG A 37 4.43 -12.42 12.91
N PHE A 38 4.56 -12.02 11.66
CA PHE A 38 4.25 -12.89 10.52
C PHE A 38 5.57 -13.41 9.92
N GLY A 39 5.98 -14.59 10.37
CA GLY A 39 7.28 -15.15 9.99
C GLY A 39 8.44 -14.37 10.62
N ARG A 40 9.24 -13.66 9.81
CA ARG A 40 10.41 -12.87 10.26
C ARG A 40 10.16 -11.35 10.31
N GLU A 41 8.99 -10.89 9.90
CA GLU A 41 8.66 -9.46 9.87
C GLU A 41 7.64 -9.15 10.97
N ASP A 42 7.91 -8.07 11.71
CA ASP A 42 6.92 -7.43 12.58
C ASP A 42 5.95 -6.66 11.65
N PHE A 43 4.67 -6.93 11.77
CA PHE A 43 3.63 -6.33 10.95
C PHE A 43 2.69 -5.51 11.82
N SER A 44 2.55 -4.24 11.44
CA SER A 44 1.61 -3.28 11.99
C SER A 44 1.31 -2.27 10.89
N PRO A 45 0.05 -1.80 10.74
CA PRO A 45 -0.27 -0.72 9.82
C PRO A 45 0.71 0.45 9.96
N ASP A 46 1.13 1.05 8.85
CA ASP A 46 2.01 2.23 8.89
C ASP A 46 1.24 3.48 9.36
N PHE A 47 0.01 3.68 8.87
CA PHE A 47 -0.76 4.90 9.13
C PHE A 47 -2.26 4.66 9.38
N LEU A 48 -2.84 5.52 10.21
CA LEU A 48 -4.27 5.79 10.27
C LEU A 48 -4.59 7.00 9.39
N VAL A 49 -5.55 6.82 8.50
CA VAL A 49 -6.02 7.84 7.55
C VAL A 49 -7.45 8.21 7.94
N SER A 50 -7.68 9.47 8.30
CA SER A 50 -9.02 9.98 8.64
C SER A 50 -9.42 11.11 7.71
N PRO A 51 -10.71 11.21 7.34
CA PRO A 51 -11.16 12.28 6.47
C PRO A 51 -11.01 13.63 7.17
N ALA A 52 -10.52 14.64 6.44
CA ALA A 52 -10.50 16.00 6.97
C ALA A 52 -11.93 16.48 7.32
N PRO A 53 -12.09 17.37 8.32
CA PRO A 53 -13.39 17.94 8.67
C PRO A 53 -14.11 18.50 7.43
N GLY A 54 -15.38 18.14 7.26
CA GLY A 54 -16.20 18.58 6.11
C GLY A 54 -16.04 17.73 4.84
N ARG A 55 -15.18 16.71 4.85
CA ARG A 55 -15.11 15.73 3.76
C ARG A 55 -16.12 14.61 3.96
N ALA A 56 -17.00 14.41 2.96
CA ALA A 56 -17.76 13.17 2.86
C ALA A 56 -16.77 12.02 2.58
N SER A 57 -16.70 11.04 3.48
CA SER A 57 -15.84 9.87 3.36
C SER A 57 -16.46 8.71 4.13
N ASP A 58 -16.10 7.49 3.73
CA ASP A 58 -16.68 6.25 4.28
C ASP A 58 -16.06 5.85 5.62
N GLY A 59 -15.35 6.76 6.29
CA GLY A 59 -14.75 6.57 7.62
C GLY A 59 -13.23 6.67 7.65
N GLU A 60 -12.66 6.21 8.75
CA GLU A 60 -11.22 6.08 8.96
C GLU A 60 -10.70 4.75 8.38
N PHE A 61 -9.49 4.79 7.84
CA PHE A 61 -8.85 3.65 7.21
C PHE A 61 -7.49 3.39 7.85
N LEU A 62 -7.20 2.12 8.11
CA LEU A 62 -5.84 1.69 8.35
C LEU A 62 -5.18 1.43 6.99
N VAL A 63 -3.92 1.84 6.86
CA VAL A 63 -3.12 1.66 5.65
C VAL A 63 -1.79 1.03 6.00
N GLU A 64 -1.48 -0.05 5.30
CA GLU A 64 -0.16 -0.67 5.27
C GLU A 64 0.47 -0.45 3.91
N VAL A 65 1.74 -0.07 3.87
CA VAL A 65 2.51 0.17 2.65
C VAL A 65 3.64 -0.83 2.55
N LYS A 66 3.80 -1.46 1.39
CA LYS A 66 4.99 -2.26 1.09
C LYS A 66 5.51 -1.96 -0.30
N TYR A 67 6.80 -1.64 -0.38
CA TYR A 67 7.51 -1.67 -1.64
C TYR A 67 7.80 -3.12 -2.06
N ARG A 68 7.54 -3.44 -3.33
CA ARG A 68 7.86 -4.72 -3.97
C ARG A 68 8.42 -4.47 -5.38
N PRO A 69 9.58 -5.04 -5.74
CA PRO A 69 10.11 -4.94 -7.10
C PRO A 69 9.16 -5.48 -8.18
N SER A 70 8.39 -6.52 -7.84
CA SER A 70 7.30 -7.07 -8.67
C SER A 70 6.09 -7.36 -7.77
N ILE A 71 4.97 -6.71 -8.09
CA ILE A 71 3.69 -6.93 -7.38
C ILE A 71 3.09 -8.26 -7.79
N GLU A 72 3.06 -8.59 -9.09
CA GLU A 72 2.58 -9.90 -9.58
C GLU A 72 3.29 -11.08 -8.91
N GLN A 73 4.64 -11.08 -8.85
CA GLN A 73 5.38 -12.18 -8.22
C GLN A 73 5.04 -12.30 -6.73
N PHE A 74 4.96 -11.17 -6.02
CA PHE A 74 4.58 -11.15 -4.62
C PHE A 74 3.18 -11.71 -4.40
N VAL A 75 2.19 -11.24 -5.17
CA VAL A 75 0.79 -11.71 -5.08
C VAL A 75 0.66 -13.18 -5.49
N SER A 76 1.45 -13.66 -6.45
CA SER A 76 1.50 -15.08 -6.82
C SER A 76 1.98 -15.95 -5.65
N VAL A 77 3.04 -15.54 -4.95
CA VAL A 77 3.54 -16.24 -3.75
C VAL A 77 2.49 -16.23 -2.64
N GLU A 78 1.81 -15.10 -2.41
CA GLU A 78 0.76 -15.01 -1.40
C GLU A 78 -0.45 -15.90 -1.75
N ASN A 79 -0.81 -16.00 -3.03
CA ASN A 79 -1.85 -16.92 -3.49
C ASN A 79 -1.49 -18.39 -3.25
N GLN A 80 -0.22 -18.78 -3.48
CA GLN A 80 0.25 -20.15 -3.19
C GLN A 80 0.21 -20.49 -1.70
N ARG A 81 0.37 -19.48 -0.82
CA ARG A 81 0.23 -19.65 0.63
C ARG A 81 -1.23 -19.79 1.07
N GLY A 82 -2.19 -19.37 0.25
CA GLY A 82 -3.61 -19.42 0.57
C GLY A 82 -3.92 -18.70 1.89
N GLU A 83 -4.62 -19.38 2.80
CA GLU A 83 -4.98 -18.85 4.13
C GLU A 83 -3.78 -18.54 5.03
N ARG A 84 -2.57 -19.02 4.68
CA ARG A 84 -1.33 -18.68 5.38
C ARG A 84 -0.63 -17.45 4.81
N SER A 85 -1.23 -16.76 3.84
CA SER A 85 -0.70 -15.48 3.34
C SER A 85 -0.72 -14.42 4.44
N ALA A 86 0.20 -13.46 4.33
CA ALA A 86 0.27 -12.31 5.21
C ALA A 86 -1.05 -11.53 5.22
N PHE A 87 -1.75 -11.48 4.08
CA PHE A 87 -3.03 -10.80 3.95
C PHE A 87 -4.15 -11.45 4.80
N PHE A 88 -4.32 -12.77 4.72
CA PHE A 88 -5.34 -13.46 5.52
C PHE A 88 -4.99 -13.46 7.02
N MET A 89 -3.70 -13.50 7.36
CA MET A 89 -3.25 -13.38 8.74
C MET A 89 -3.50 -11.97 9.30
N ALA A 90 -3.10 -10.92 8.56
CA ALA A 90 -3.32 -9.52 8.95
C ALA A 90 -4.82 -9.21 9.11
N ARG A 91 -5.68 -9.76 8.24
CA ARG A 91 -7.14 -9.54 8.30
C ARG A 91 -7.76 -9.96 9.63
N ARG A 92 -7.17 -10.94 10.34
CA ARG A 92 -7.67 -11.40 11.65
C ARG A 92 -7.55 -10.31 12.73
N HIS A 93 -6.65 -9.35 12.52
CA HIS A 93 -6.35 -8.30 13.48
C HIS A 93 -6.81 -6.92 12.98
N TRP A 94 -6.66 -6.66 11.69
CA TRP A 94 -7.12 -5.43 11.04
C TRP A 94 -8.01 -5.76 9.83
N PRO A 95 -9.28 -6.13 10.06
CA PRO A 95 -10.17 -6.60 9.02
C PRO A 95 -10.47 -5.54 7.95
N THR A 96 -10.35 -4.25 8.30
CA THR A 96 -10.63 -3.10 7.42
C THR A 96 -9.36 -2.45 6.86
N LEU A 97 -8.19 -3.09 6.99
CA LEU A 97 -6.91 -2.59 6.48
C LEU A 97 -6.90 -2.52 4.95
N TYR A 98 -6.39 -1.42 4.41
CA TYR A 98 -5.94 -1.34 3.03
C TYR A 98 -4.46 -1.65 2.95
N PHE A 99 -4.12 -2.60 2.09
CA PHE A 99 -2.73 -2.93 1.81
C PHE A 99 -2.33 -2.30 0.48
N VAL A 100 -1.44 -1.32 0.53
CA VAL A 100 -0.93 -0.59 -0.63
C VAL A 100 0.43 -1.15 -1.01
N LEU A 101 0.51 -1.74 -2.19
CA LEU A 101 1.73 -2.24 -2.80
C LEU A 101 2.27 -1.20 -3.78
N VAL A 102 3.55 -0.88 -3.60
CA VAL A 102 4.26 0.11 -4.40
C VAL A 102 5.35 -0.56 -5.22
N THR A 103 5.41 -0.27 -6.50
CA THR A 103 6.47 -0.74 -7.41
C THR A 103 6.94 0.36 -8.34
N GLU A 104 8.20 0.27 -8.74
CA GLU A 104 8.82 1.16 -9.73
C GLU A 104 8.68 0.63 -11.16
N ARG A 105 8.27 -0.64 -11.29
CA ARG A 105 8.14 -1.39 -12.54
C ARG A 105 6.78 -2.08 -12.56
N PRO A 106 5.67 -1.32 -12.67
CA PRO A 106 4.36 -1.92 -12.78
C PRO A 106 4.23 -2.68 -14.11
N GLU A 107 3.32 -3.65 -14.15
CA GLU A 107 2.93 -4.32 -15.38
C GLU A 107 2.29 -3.32 -16.36
N THR A 108 2.25 -3.65 -17.66
CA THR A 108 1.72 -2.72 -18.68
C THR A 108 0.27 -2.37 -18.38
N GLY A 109 -0.02 -1.07 -18.30
CA GLY A 109 -1.36 -0.56 -17.99
C GLY A 109 -1.73 -0.54 -16.50
N ARG A 110 -0.83 -0.96 -15.61
CA ARG A 110 -1.01 -0.93 -14.15
C ARG A 110 -0.32 0.26 -13.52
N SER A 111 -0.84 0.65 -12.36
CA SER A 111 -0.25 1.73 -11.56
C SER A 111 0.99 1.25 -10.77
N CYS A 112 1.91 2.18 -10.51
CA CYS A 112 2.95 2.00 -9.49
C CYS A 112 2.36 1.83 -8.08
N PHE A 113 1.12 2.28 -7.85
CA PHE A 113 0.42 2.25 -6.57
C PHE A 113 -0.83 1.38 -6.70
N GLN A 114 -0.72 0.11 -6.29
CA GLN A 114 -1.83 -0.83 -6.30
C GLN A 114 -2.28 -1.12 -4.87
N ALA A 115 -3.53 -1.49 -4.68
CA ALA A 115 -4.08 -1.74 -3.38
C ALA A 115 -5.02 -2.96 -3.37
N LEU A 116 -5.22 -3.51 -2.17
CA LEU A 116 -6.34 -4.39 -1.88
C LEU A 116 -6.94 -4.06 -0.52
N SER A 117 -8.25 -4.23 -0.39
CA SER A 117 -8.93 -4.17 0.90
C SER A 117 -8.95 -5.56 1.53
N LEU A 118 -8.46 -5.69 2.76
CA LEU A 118 -8.53 -6.99 3.46
C LEU A 118 -9.97 -7.41 3.72
N ALA A 119 -10.89 -6.46 3.87
CA ALA A 119 -12.32 -6.75 4.04
C ALA A 119 -12.94 -7.42 2.80
N ALA A 120 -12.41 -7.12 1.62
CA ALA A 120 -12.89 -7.67 0.35
C ALA A 120 -12.33 -9.06 0.03
N LEU A 121 -11.33 -9.55 0.78
CA LEU A 121 -10.74 -10.87 0.55
C LEU A 121 -11.76 -11.98 0.83
N ARG A 122 -11.78 -12.99 -0.04
CA ARG A 122 -12.63 -14.17 0.11
C ARG A 122 -11.79 -15.42 0.12
N THR A 123 -12.04 -16.30 1.09
CA THR A 123 -11.34 -17.58 1.19
C THR A 123 -11.64 -18.42 -0.05
N GLY A 124 -10.60 -18.98 -0.67
CA GLY A 124 -10.73 -19.77 -1.90
C GLY A 124 -10.74 -18.95 -3.20
N GLU A 125 -10.87 -17.62 -3.13
CA GLU A 125 -10.69 -16.75 -4.30
C GLU A 125 -9.23 -16.27 -4.38
N PRO A 126 -8.68 -16.11 -5.60
CA PRO A 126 -7.33 -15.59 -5.76
C PRO A 126 -7.26 -14.13 -5.31
N ILE A 127 -6.24 -13.82 -4.52
CA ILE A 127 -5.86 -12.46 -4.11
C ILE A 127 -5.49 -11.68 -5.36
N ARG A 128 -6.12 -10.51 -5.52
CA ARG A 128 -5.90 -9.58 -6.62
C ARG A 128 -5.77 -8.18 -6.07
N THR A 129 -4.95 -7.38 -6.74
CA THR A 129 -4.79 -5.96 -6.50
C THR A 129 -5.58 -5.17 -7.53
N VAL A 130 -6.01 -3.98 -7.16
CA VAL A 130 -6.57 -2.96 -8.07
C VAL A 130 -5.69 -1.72 -8.02
N ASP A 131 -5.74 -0.87 -9.04
CA ASP A 131 -5.02 0.40 -8.96
C ASP A 131 -5.69 1.27 -7.88
N ILE A 132 -4.91 1.97 -7.05
CA ILE A 132 -5.48 2.67 -5.87
C ILE A 132 -6.55 3.72 -6.24
N ALA A 133 -6.48 4.29 -7.45
CA ALA A 133 -7.48 5.23 -7.97
C ALA A 133 -8.82 4.56 -8.37
N GLU A 134 -8.86 3.22 -8.50
CA GLU A 134 -10.07 2.47 -8.80
C GLU A 134 -10.94 2.21 -7.55
N LEU A 135 -10.36 2.36 -6.36
CA LEU A 135 -11.06 2.29 -5.07
C LEU A 135 -11.85 3.58 -4.84
N LYS A 136 -13.10 3.60 -5.30
CA LYS A 136 -13.97 4.78 -5.28
C LYS A 136 -14.21 5.33 -3.87
N GLU A 137 -14.23 4.46 -2.88
CA GLU A 137 -14.37 4.78 -1.45
C GLU A 137 -13.21 5.64 -0.93
N LEU A 138 -12.00 5.47 -1.47
CA LEU A 138 -10.83 6.30 -1.10
C LEU A 138 -10.86 7.68 -1.77
N ARG A 139 -11.67 7.85 -2.83
CA ARG A 139 -11.82 9.10 -3.59
C ARG A 139 -10.47 9.73 -3.99
N ILE A 140 -9.50 8.88 -4.35
CA ILE A 140 -8.20 9.32 -4.83
C ILE A 140 -8.29 9.49 -6.34
N PHE A 141 -8.04 10.71 -6.81
CA PHE A 141 -8.14 11.03 -8.24
C PHE A 141 -6.94 10.50 -9.03
N ARG A 142 -7.20 10.04 -10.25
CA ARG A 142 -6.19 9.48 -11.16
C ARG A 142 -5.01 10.42 -11.42
N HIS A 143 -5.26 11.72 -11.64
CA HIS A 143 -4.20 12.70 -11.88
C HIS A 143 -3.21 12.78 -10.70
N ASN A 144 -3.70 12.62 -9.47
CA ASN A 144 -2.84 12.61 -8.28
C ASN A 144 -1.90 11.41 -8.31
N ILE A 145 -2.38 10.26 -8.77
CA ILE A 145 -1.55 9.06 -8.91
C ILE A 145 -0.50 9.26 -10.01
N GLU A 146 -0.90 9.73 -11.18
CA GLU A 146 0.00 9.96 -12.32
C GLU A 146 1.18 10.89 -11.95
N ASP A 147 0.93 11.96 -11.19
CA ASP A 147 1.99 12.85 -10.68
C ASP A 147 2.96 12.10 -9.74
N HIS A 148 2.45 11.27 -8.85
CA HIS A 148 3.28 10.48 -7.93
C HIS A 148 4.03 9.35 -8.64
N GLU A 149 3.49 8.82 -9.74
CA GLU A 149 4.17 7.83 -10.59
C GLU A 149 5.38 8.43 -11.30
N GLN A 150 5.24 9.66 -11.79
CA GLN A 150 6.39 10.39 -12.35
C GLN A 150 7.44 10.64 -11.27
N LEU A 151 7.02 11.00 -10.06
CA LEU A 151 7.92 11.27 -8.95
C LEU A 151 8.68 10.01 -8.51
N ILE A 152 7.99 8.88 -8.30
CA ILE A 152 8.63 7.64 -7.83
C ILE A 152 9.65 7.13 -8.85
N ARG A 153 9.31 7.15 -10.14
CA ARG A 153 10.22 6.74 -11.22
C ARG A 153 11.49 7.60 -11.22
N ARG A 154 11.35 8.93 -11.11
CA ARG A 154 12.49 9.84 -11.05
C ARG A 154 13.38 9.57 -9.83
N ILE A 155 12.79 9.48 -8.64
CA ILE A 155 13.55 9.24 -7.40
C ILE A 155 14.29 7.91 -7.47
N PHE A 156 13.63 6.84 -7.91
CA PHE A 156 14.23 5.51 -7.90
C PHE A 156 15.25 5.30 -9.01
N THR A 157 15.09 5.94 -10.17
CA THR A 157 16.14 6.03 -11.19
C THR A 157 17.40 6.69 -10.61
N LEU A 158 17.26 7.83 -9.91
CA LEU A 158 18.38 8.51 -9.26
C LEU A 158 19.06 7.64 -8.19
N LEU A 159 18.28 6.96 -7.35
CA LEU A 159 18.82 6.10 -6.29
C LEU A 159 19.52 4.84 -6.83
N SER A 160 19.11 4.37 -8.00
CA SER A 160 19.69 3.16 -8.62
C SER A 160 20.91 3.48 -9.49
N GLY A 161 21.30 4.76 -9.61
CA GLY A 161 22.44 5.21 -10.42
C GLY A 161 22.27 5.00 -11.93
N ALA A 162 21.04 4.73 -12.40
CA ALA A 162 20.76 4.59 -13.81
C ALA A 162 20.58 6.00 -14.42
N THR A 163 21.52 6.42 -15.27
CA THR A 163 21.34 7.61 -16.12
C THR A 163 20.25 7.35 -17.15
N VAL A 164 19.32 8.31 -17.29
CA VAL A 164 18.28 8.36 -18.34
C VAL A 164 18.91 8.48 -19.71
#